data_AF-E1QVB5-F1
#
_entry.id   AF-E1QVB5-F1
#
_cell.length_a   1.000
_cell.length_b   1.000
_cell.length_c   1.000
_cell.angle_alpha   90.00
_cell.angle_beta   90.00
_cell.angle_gamma   90.00
#
_symmetry.space_group_name_H-M   'P 1'
#
loop_
_entity.id
_entity.type
_entity.pdbx_description
1 polymer ?
#
loop_
_entity_poly.entity_id
_entity_poly.type
_entity_poly.pdbx_seq_one_letter_code
_entity_poly.pdbx_strand_id
1 'polypeptide(L)'
;MVMVVRQFGGRFPVISLDELEALFRASSVELGRRFGARRVGDKYLLPIQAVPWFTLIDLGREYPIGGLIIRGVVVDGPVDKPWLDIVLGFLVGDYVVGVSVVGRRAVGCRSRPLNPPLDLWDLPRGLDFPRPVAVTRDVSGNVVDVSAPMDCLAGLGVSPGSSTRFLLVYVGLVSVGGRVFIDLGGSSLLAS
;
A
#
# COMPACT_ATOMS: atom_id res chain seq x y z
N MET A 1 -19.16 -26.44 9.45
CA MET A 1 -19.56 -25.04 9.71
C MET A 1 -18.94 -24.20 8.60
N VAL A 2 -19.74 -23.85 7.57
CA VAL A 2 -19.23 -23.14 6.39
C VAL A 2 -19.09 -21.68 6.78
N MET A 3 -17.84 -21.23 6.93
CA MET A 3 -17.52 -19.83 7.18
C MET A 3 -17.99 -19.03 5.96
N VAL A 4 -19.02 -18.22 6.15
CA VAL A 4 -19.52 -17.28 5.14
C VAL A 4 -18.38 -16.31 4.83
N VAL A 5 -17.77 -16.49 3.67
CA VAL A 5 -16.79 -15.55 3.11
C VAL A 5 -17.52 -14.24 2.87
N ARG A 6 -17.31 -13.26 3.76
CA ARG A 6 -17.67 -11.88 3.46
C ARG A 6 -16.81 -11.47 2.27
N GLN A 7 -17.41 -11.28 1.09
CA GLN A 7 -16.77 -10.54 0.01
C GLN A 7 -16.39 -9.17 0.58
N PHE A 8 -15.11 -8.94 0.82
CA PHE A 8 -14.59 -7.61 1.04
C PHE A 8 -14.31 -7.06 -0.34
N GLY A 9 -15.12 -6.14 -0.86
CA GLY A 9 -14.71 -5.51 -2.10
C GLY A 9 -15.69 -4.54 -2.72
N GLY A 10 -15.17 -3.34 -2.91
CA GLY A 10 -15.47 -2.50 -4.06
C GLY A 10 -14.19 -2.32 -4.88
N ARG A 11 -14.27 -1.43 -5.87
CA ARG A 11 -13.14 -1.01 -6.67
C ARG A 11 -12.52 0.24 -6.06
N PHE A 12 -11.24 0.18 -5.72
CA PHE A 12 -10.52 1.28 -5.05
C PHE A 12 -9.60 1.99 -6.04
N PRO A 13 -9.75 3.32 -6.25
CA PRO A 13 -8.74 4.09 -6.95
C PRO A 13 -7.48 4.16 -6.09
N VAL A 14 -6.30 4.03 -6.71
CA VAL A 14 -5.05 3.97 -5.93
C VAL A 14 -4.49 5.35 -5.57
N ILE A 15 -4.95 6.41 -6.24
CA ILE A 15 -4.52 7.80 -6.04
C ILE A 15 -5.72 8.74 -6.21
N SER A 16 -5.80 9.80 -5.41
CA SER A 16 -6.71 10.93 -5.61
C SER A 16 -5.93 12.20 -6.00
N LEU A 17 -6.06 12.65 -7.25
CA LEU A 17 -5.42 13.89 -7.71
C LEU A 17 -5.93 15.12 -6.94
N ASP A 18 -7.21 15.14 -6.58
CA ASP A 18 -7.80 16.26 -5.83
C ASP A 18 -7.23 16.35 -4.40
N GLU A 19 -7.03 15.21 -3.73
CA GLU A 19 -6.39 15.19 -2.41
C GLU A 19 -4.90 15.57 -2.49
N LEU A 20 -4.23 15.16 -3.57
CA LEU A 20 -2.86 15.58 -3.85
C LEU A 20 -2.78 17.09 -4.01
N GLU A 21 -3.58 17.68 -4.91
CA GLU A 21 -3.60 19.13 -5.11
C GLU A 21 -3.94 19.89 -3.82
N ALA A 22 -4.92 19.39 -3.06
CA ALA A 22 -5.29 19.97 -1.78
C ALA A 22 -4.15 19.93 -0.76
N LEU A 23 -3.40 18.83 -0.70
CA LEU A 23 -2.26 18.70 0.20
C LEU A 23 -1.14 19.68 -0.15
N PHE A 24 -0.82 19.83 -1.44
CA PHE A 24 0.22 20.76 -1.91
C PHE A 24 -0.14 22.24 -1.67
N ARG A 25 -1.43 22.56 -1.56
CA ARG A 25 -1.93 23.92 -1.29
C ARG A 25 -2.28 24.16 0.18
N ALA A 26 -2.10 23.15 1.05
CA ALA A 26 -2.56 23.20 2.42
C ALA A 26 -1.78 24.21 3.28
N SER A 27 -2.51 25.02 4.02
CA SER A 27 -1.97 25.80 5.15
C SER A 27 -1.59 24.90 6.32
N SER A 28 -0.79 25.40 7.28
CA SER A 28 -0.43 24.64 8.49
C SER A 28 -1.65 24.17 9.30
N VAL A 29 -2.73 24.95 9.31
CA VAL A 29 -3.98 24.58 9.99
C VAL A 29 -4.67 23.43 9.25
N GLU A 30 -4.68 23.47 7.92
CA GLU A 30 -5.26 22.40 7.09
C GLU A 30 -4.44 21.10 7.19
N LEU A 31 -3.11 21.18 7.25
CA LEU A 31 -2.26 20.03 7.49
C LEU A 31 -2.65 19.29 8.77
N GLY A 32 -2.83 20.02 9.87
CA GLY A 32 -3.27 19.42 11.14
C GLY A 32 -4.71 18.90 11.10
N ARG A 33 -5.66 19.69 10.57
CA ARG A 33 -7.10 19.39 10.65
C ARG A 33 -7.56 18.35 9.62
N ARG A 34 -7.18 18.53 8.35
CA ARG A 34 -7.64 17.68 7.24
C ARG A 34 -6.79 16.42 7.13
N PHE A 35 -5.47 16.60 7.24
CA PHE A 35 -4.52 15.53 6.97
C PHE A 35 -3.92 14.91 8.25
N GLY A 36 -4.36 15.34 9.44
CA GLY A 36 -3.88 14.78 10.71
C GLY A 36 -2.38 14.94 10.93
N ALA A 37 -1.75 15.91 10.26
CA ALA A 37 -0.31 16.12 10.36
C ALA A 37 0.08 16.57 11.78
N ARG A 38 1.18 16.03 12.30
CA ARG A 38 1.74 16.44 13.60
C ARG A 38 3.02 17.24 13.41
N ARG A 39 3.18 18.32 14.16
CA ARG A 39 4.44 19.09 14.14
C ARG A 39 5.55 18.28 14.83
N VAL A 40 6.70 18.15 14.17
CA VAL A 40 7.92 17.51 14.67
C VAL A 40 9.09 18.42 14.34
N GLY A 41 9.63 19.09 15.37
CA GLY A 41 10.65 20.12 15.18
C GLY A 41 10.15 21.28 14.30
N ASP A 42 10.83 21.50 13.18
CA ASP A 42 10.55 22.52 12.18
C ASP A 42 9.59 22.04 11.06
N LYS A 43 9.13 20.79 11.10
CA LYS A 43 8.32 20.16 10.05
C LYS A 43 6.99 19.62 10.53
N TYR A 44 6.15 19.22 9.59
CA TYR A 44 4.91 18.46 9.82
C TYR A 44 5.07 17.04 9.28
N LEU A 45 4.83 16.03 10.13
CA LEU A 45 4.79 14.64 9.71
C LEU A 45 3.35 14.22 9.43
N LEU A 46 3.10 13.73 8.21
CA LEU A 46 1.81 13.14 7.86
C LEU A 46 1.66 11.70 8.35
N PRO A 47 0.47 11.31 8.81
CA PRO A 47 0.14 9.91 8.98
C PRO A 47 -0.05 9.23 7.62
N ILE A 48 0.23 7.92 7.54
CA ILE A 48 0.19 7.15 6.30
C ILE A 48 -1.19 7.15 5.62
N GLN A 49 -2.26 7.28 6.40
CA GLN A 49 -3.65 7.40 5.94
C GLN A 49 -3.92 8.68 5.15
N ALA A 50 -3.14 9.74 5.38
CA ALA A 50 -3.35 11.04 4.75
C ALA A 50 -2.49 11.23 3.49
N VAL A 51 -1.70 10.22 3.12
CA VAL A 51 -0.81 10.29 1.96
C VAL A 51 -1.57 9.90 0.69
N PRO A 52 -1.66 10.79 -0.31
CA PRO A 52 -2.55 10.60 -1.46
C PRO A 52 -2.11 9.51 -2.45
N TRP A 53 -0.89 8.98 -2.34
CA TRP A 53 -0.36 7.88 -3.17
C TRP A 53 -0.27 6.54 -2.42
N PHE A 54 -0.76 6.50 -1.17
CA PHE A 54 -1.04 5.27 -0.47
C PHE A 54 -2.55 5.11 -0.35
N THR A 55 -3.06 3.96 -0.76
CA THR A 55 -4.45 3.58 -0.48
C THR A 55 -4.44 2.51 0.60
N LEU A 56 -5.08 2.82 1.73
CA LEU A 56 -5.28 1.85 2.81
C LEU A 56 -6.67 1.27 2.71
N ILE A 57 -6.72 -0.04 2.58
CA ILE A 57 -7.96 -0.80 2.58
C ILE A 57 -8.08 -1.49 3.94
N ASP A 58 -9.12 -1.12 4.68
CA ASP A 58 -9.46 -1.73 5.96
C ASP A 58 -10.09 -3.11 5.74
N LEU A 59 -9.47 -4.16 6.28
CA LEU A 59 -9.94 -5.54 6.22
C LEU A 59 -11.06 -5.85 7.25
N GLY A 60 -11.52 -4.84 7.98
CA GLY A 60 -12.62 -4.87 8.93
C GLY A 60 -12.29 -5.45 10.31
N ARG A 61 -11.13 -6.09 10.47
CA ARG A 61 -10.60 -6.61 11.75
C ARG A 61 -9.11 -6.88 11.65
N GLU A 62 -8.47 -7.12 12.79
CA GLU A 62 -7.09 -7.57 12.86
C GLU A 62 -6.95 -9.04 12.43
N TYR A 63 -5.89 -9.32 11.68
CA TYR A 63 -5.51 -10.65 11.21
C TYR A 63 -4.05 -10.92 11.56
N PRO A 64 -3.70 -12.14 11.99
CA PRO A 64 -2.31 -12.54 12.13
C PRO A 64 -1.65 -12.53 10.74
N ILE A 65 -0.45 -11.98 10.66
CA ILE A 65 0.28 -11.87 9.37
C ILE A 65 0.81 -13.22 8.89
N GLY A 66 1.21 -14.09 9.82
CA GLY A 66 1.68 -15.43 9.49
C GLY A 66 0.57 -16.26 8.82
N GLY A 67 0.71 -16.53 7.52
CA GLY A 67 -0.26 -17.31 6.75
C GLY A 67 -1.42 -16.50 6.16
N LEU A 68 -1.43 -15.18 6.29
CA LEU A 68 -2.47 -14.33 5.70
C LEU A 68 -2.33 -14.25 4.17
N ILE A 69 -3.42 -14.57 3.46
CA ILE A 69 -3.47 -14.49 2.00
C ILE A 69 -4.82 -13.91 1.56
N ILE A 70 -4.78 -12.85 0.74
CA ILE A 70 -5.92 -12.38 -0.05
C ILE A 70 -5.75 -12.91 -1.46
N ARG A 71 -6.67 -13.76 -1.91
CA ARG A 71 -6.60 -14.41 -3.21
C ARG A 71 -7.37 -13.69 -4.28
N GLY A 72 -6.84 -13.71 -5.50
CA GLY A 72 -7.53 -13.21 -6.68
C GLY A 72 -7.79 -11.71 -6.67
N VAL A 73 -6.84 -10.93 -6.14
CA VAL A 73 -6.90 -9.46 -6.22
C VAL A 73 -6.67 -9.05 -7.67
N VAL A 74 -7.61 -8.28 -8.23
CA VAL A 74 -7.50 -7.79 -9.61
C VAL A 74 -6.93 -6.37 -9.60
N VAL A 75 -5.90 -6.15 -10.39
CA VAL A 75 -5.24 -4.87 -10.62
C VAL A 75 -5.56 -4.42 -12.04
N ASP A 76 -6.52 -3.52 -12.17
CA ASP A 76 -6.85 -2.91 -13.45
C ASP A 76 -5.90 -1.75 -13.72
N GLY A 77 -5.12 -1.82 -14.80
CA GLY A 77 -4.23 -0.74 -15.19
C GLY A 77 -3.11 -1.20 -16.13
N PRO A 78 -2.11 -0.33 -16.40
CA PRO A 78 -0.99 -0.66 -17.27
C PRO A 78 0.07 -1.56 -16.59
N VAL A 79 -0.36 -2.66 -15.95
CA VAL A 79 0.49 -3.56 -15.12
C VAL A 79 1.62 -4.25 -15.89
N ASP A 80 1.48 -4.41 -17.20
CA ASP A 80 2.52 -4.98 -18.05
C ASP A 80 3.65 -4.00 -18.38
N LYS A 81 3.54 -2.73 -17.96
CA LYS A 81 4.53 -1.72 -18.26
C LYS A 81 5.71 -1.81 -17.30
N PRO A 82 6.97 -1.83 -17.80
CA PRO A 82 8.14 -2.04 -16.96
C PRO A 82 8.49 -0.84 -16.06
N TRP A 83 7.93 0.32 -16.36
CA TRP A 83 8.08 1.55 -15.59
C TRP A 83 7.00 1.70 -14.50
N LEU A 84 5.97 0.85 -14.52
CA LEU A 84 4.93 0.85 -13.50
C LEU A 84 5.35 -0.07 -12.37
N ASP A 85 5.24 0.46 -11.16
CA ASP A 85 5.55 -0.25 -9.94
C ASP A 85 4.36 -0.12 -9.00
N ILE A 86 3.74 -1.24 -8.65
CA ILE A 86 2.61 -1.29 -7.72
C ILE A 86 2.98 -2.23 -6.58
N VAL A 87 2.94 -1.74 -5.36
CA VAL A 87 3.14 -2.57 -4.17
C VAL A 87 1.79 -2.79 -3.50
N LEU A 88 1.44 -4.07 -3.30
CA LEU A 88 0.30 -4.49 -2.50
C LEU A 88 0.80 -5.30 -1.33
N GLY A 89 0.59 -4.83 -0.11
CA GLY A 89 1.07 -5.57 1.05
C GLY A 89 0.39 -5.17 2.34
N PHE A 90 0.54 -6.02 3.33
CA PHE A 90 -0.02 -5.80 4.65
C PHE A 90 0.85 -4.82 5.43
N LEU A 91 0.21 -3.81 6.03
CA LEU A 91 0.92 -2.84 6.84
C LEU A 91 1.16 -3.41 8.25
N VAL A 92 2.43 -3.49 8.65
CA VAL A 92 2.89 -4.06 9.92
C VAL A 92 3.96 -3.14 10.51
N GLY A 93 3.56 -2.29 11.47
CA GLY A 93 4.43 -1.21 11.94
C GLY A 93 4.84 -0.29 10.79
N ASP A 94 6.16 -0.14 10.58
CA ASP A 94 6.73 0.66 9.48
C ASP A 94 7.00 -0.16 8.21
N TYR A 95 6.61 -1.45 8.18
CA TYR A 95 6.84 -2.35 7.05
C TYR A 95 5.55 -2.59 6.27
N VAL A 96 5.68 -2.74 4.96
CA VAL A 96 4.62 -3.23 4.07
C VAL A 96 5.10 -4.57 3.54
N VAL A 97 4.51 -5.67 4.01
CA VAL A 97 4.94 -7.02 3.62
C VAL A 97 3.95 -7.61 2.64
N GLY A 98 4.39 -7.95 1.43
CA GLY A 98 3.46 -8.38 0.40
C GLY A 98 4.08 -8.73 -0.94
N VAL A 99 3.40 -8.27 -1.99
CA VAL A 99 3.78 -8.49 -3.37
C VAL A 99 4.00 -7.16 -4.08
N SER A 100 4.87 -7.20 -5.07
CA SER A 100 5.15 -6.10 -5.96
C SER A 100 4.77 -6.55 -7.36
N VAL A 101 3.79 -5.87 -7.96
CA VAL A 101 3.35 -6.14 -9.32
C VAL A 101 4.23 -5.32 -10.24
N VAL A 102 5.10 -6.02 -10.96
CA VAL A 102 6.03 -5.43 -11.93
C VAL A 102 5.79 -6.12 -13.26
N GLY A 103 5.79 -5.36 -14.36
CA GLY A 103 5.67 -5.92 -15.71
C GLY A 103 6.84 -6.84 -16.15
N ARG A 104 7.71 -7.29 -15.23
CA ARG A 104 8.86 -8.17 -15.48
C ARG A 104 9.06 -9.17 -14.34
N ARG A 105 9.52 -10.38 -14.70
CA ARG A 105 9.80 -11.49 -13.79
C ARG A 105 10.95 -11.13 -12.83
N ALA A 106 10.73 -11.25 -11.52
CA ALA A 106 11.81 -11.38 -10.56
C ALA A 106 11.47 -12.40 -9.47
N VAL A 107 12.52 -12.90 -8.84
CA VAL A 107 12.51 -13.98 -7.85
C VAL A 107 13.08 -13.42 -6.54
N GLY A 108 12.43 -13.70 -5.40
CA GLY A 108 12.95 -13.42 -4.06
C GLY A 108 12.35 -12.20 -3.35
N CYS A 109 12.65 -12.08 -2.06
CA CYS A 109 12.26 -10.94 -1.22
C CYS A 109 13.14 -9.72 -1.53
N ARG A 110 12.52 -8.57 -1.80
CA ARG A 110 13.20 -7.28 -1.97
C ARG A 110 12.73 -6.31 -0.91
N SER A 111 13.67 -5.63 -0.25
CA SER A 111 13.38 -4.58 0.72
C SER A 111 13.73 -3.22 0.12
N ARG A 112 12.80 -2.26 0.15
CA ARG A 112 13.02 -0.89 -0.32
C ARG A 112 12.10 0.12 0.36
N PRO A 113 12.54 1.37 0.58
CA PRO A 113 11.66 2.42 1.05
C PRO A 113 10.60 2.75 -0.02
N LEU A 114 9.34 2.88 0.41
CA LEU A 114 8.28 3.45 -0.42
C LEU A 114 8.38 4.96 -0.34
N ASN A 115 9.04 5.52 -1.34
CA ASN A 115 9.24 6.95 -1.49
C ASN A 115 8.05 7.59 -2.22
N PRO A 116 7.97 8.93 -2.26
CA PRO A 116 7.05 9.61 -3.15
C PRO A 116 7.22 9.12 -4.60
N PRO A 117 6.12 8.99 -5.35
CA PRO A 117 6.15 8.69 -6.78
C PRO A 117 7.13 9.58 -7.55
N LEU A 118 7.68 9.07 -8.65
CA LEU A 118 8.69 9.79 -9.45
C LEU A 118 8.21 11.19 -9.88
N ASP A 119 6.92 11.32 -10.18
CA ASP A 119 6.27 12.58 -10.59
C ASP A 119 6.20 13.62 -9.45
N LEU A 120 6.59 13.26 -8.22
CA LEU A 120 6.57 14.09 -7.00
C LEU A 120 7.96 14.22 -6.36
N TRP A 121 9.02 14.19 -7.17
CA TRP A 121 10.40 14.25 -6.69
C TRP A 121 10.68 15.50 -5.83
N ASP A 122 9.99 16.60 -6.12
CA ASP A 122 10.00 17.80 -5.30
C ASP A 122 8.95 17.72 -4.19
N LEU A 123 9.39 17.24 -3.03
CA LEU A 123 8.55 17.22 -1.84
C LEU A 123 8.17 18.65 -1.41
N PRO A 124 6.91 18.89 -1.01
CA PRO A 124 6.51 20.11 -0.34
C PRO A 124 7.47 20.46 0.82
N ARG A 125 7.93 21.71 0.87
CA ARG A 125 8.80 22.18 1.96
C ARG A 125 8.05 22.10 3.29
N GLY A 126 8.75 21.67 4.35
CA GLY A 126 8.19 21.61 5.70
C GLY A 126 7.22 20.46 5.97
N LEU A 127 7.04 19.54 5.01
CA LEU A 127 6.20 18.36 5.11
C LEU A 127 7.07 17.10 4.97
N ASP A 128 7.01 16.22 5.97
CA ASP A 128 7.61 14.90 5.92
C ASP A 128 6.52 13.86 5.71
N PHE A 129 6.76 12.99 4.74
CA PHE A 129 5.90 11.84 4.45
C PHE A 129 6.40 10.59 5.18
N PRO A 130 5.50 9.69 5.57
CA PRO A 130 5.90 8.38 6.05
C PRO A 130 6.62 7.63 4.93
N ARG A 131 7.69 6.93 5.28
CA ARG A 131 8.54 6.17 4.36
C ARG A 131 8.52 4.70 4.77
N PRO A 132 7.37 4.02 4.67
CA PRO A 132 7.30 2.62 5.03
C PRO A 132 8.22 1.81 4.13
N VAL A 133 8.77 0.71 4.65
CA VAL A 133 9.67 -0.16 3.89
C VAL A 133 8.84 -1.30 3.32
N ALA A 134 8.76 -1.36 1.99
CA ALA A 134 8.15 -2.49 1.30
C ALA A 134 9.10 -3.67 1.29
N VAL A 135 8.59 -4.82 1.70
CA VAL A 135 9.26 -6.10 1.62
C VAL A 135 8.39 -7.03 0.82
N THR A 136 8.77 -7.19 -0.44
CA THR A 136 7.89 -7.75 -1.45
C THR A 136 8.54 -8.88 -2.22
N ARG A 137 7.71 -9.80 -2.70
CA ARG A 137 8.07 -10.68 -3.83
C ARG A 137 7.45 -10.13 -5.12
N ASP A 138 8.20 -10.18 -6.20
CA ASP A 138 7.72 -9.72 -7.50
C ASP A 138 6.78 -10.78 -8.11
N VAL A 139 5.63 -10.33 -8.60
CA VAL A 139 4.61 -11.17 -9.27
C VAL A 139 4.24 -10.57 -10.62
N SER A 140 3.86 -11.43 -11.56
CA SER A 140 3.45 -11.02 -12.91
C SER A 140 1.96 -11.30 -13.15
N GLY A 141 1.30 -10.41 -13.89
CA GLY A 141 -0.12 -10.51 -14.23
C GLY A 141 -0.97 -9.48 -13.49
N ASN A 142 -2.21 -9.34 -13.94
CA ASN A 142 -3.20 -8.43 -13.37
C ASN A 142 -4.05 -9.07 -12.26
N VAL A 143 -3.97 -10.38 -12.08
CA VAL A 143 -4.63 -11.10 -10.98
C VAL A 143 -3.57 -11.70 -10.09
N VAL A 144 -3.54 -11.29 -8.82
CA VAL A 144 -2.47 -11.64 -7.89
C VAL A 144 -3.01 -12.08 -6.54
N ASP A 145 -2.32 -13.05 -5.92
CA ASP A 145 -2.54 -13.40 -4.53
C ASP A 145 -1.59 -12.56 -3.67
N VAL A 146 -2.16 -11.73 -2.78
CA VAL A 146 -1.38 -10.93 -1.84
C VAL A 146 -1.13 -11.76 -0.59
N SER A 147 0.13 -12.03 -0.30
CA SER A 147 0.55 -12.82 0.87
C SER A 147 1.80 -12.20 1.49
N ALA A 148 1.99 -12.37 2.81
CA ALA A 148 3.24 -12.03 3.48
C ALA A 148 4.17 -13.25 3.45
N PRO A 149 5.23 -13.27 2.62
CA PRO A 149 6.06 -14.46 2.51
C PRO A 149 6.85 -14.68 3.81
N MET A 150 6.77 -15.89 4.37
CA MET A 150 7.34 -16.19 5.69
C MET A 150 8.85 -16.00 5.77
N ASP A 151 9.56 -16.26 4.67
CA ASP A 151 10.99 -15.96 4.52
C ASP A 151 11.28 -14.46 4.54
N CYS A 152 10.41 -13.64 3.94
CA CYS A 152 10.53 -12.18 4.03
C CYS A 152 10.30 -11.70 5.47
N LEU A 153 9.31 -12.27 6.19
CA LEU A 153 9.03 -11.93 7.59
C LEU A 153 10.19 -12.30 8.52
N ALA A 154 10.76 -13.49 8.35
CA ALA A 154 11.90 -13.96 9.14
C ALA A 154 13.13 -13.06 8.97
N GLY A 155 13.42 -12.61 7.74
CA GLY A 155 14.54 -11.71 7.46
C GLY A 155 14.40 -10.30 8.06
N LEU A 156 13.20 -9.88 8.43
CA LEU A 156 12.92 -8.56 9.01
C LEU A 156 12.88 -8.55 10.54
N GLY A 157 12.93 -9.71 11.19
CA GLY A 157 12.69 -9.80 12.62
C GLY A 157 11.27 -9.39 13.03
N VAL A 158 10.32 -9.37 12.09
CA VAL A 158 8.90 -9.12 12.38
C VAL A 158 8.37 -10.30 13.19
N SER A 159 7.86 -10.02 14.40
CA SER A 159 7.39 -11.06 15.31
C SER A 159 6.27 -11.88 14.65
N PRO A 160 6.26 -13.22 14.80
CA PRO A 160 5.17 -14.08 14.35
C PRO A 160 3.80 -13.71 14.93
N GLY A 161 3.76 -13.00 16.06
CA GLY A 161 2.55 -12.48 16.68
C GLY A 161 2.05 -11.14 16.10
N SER A 162 2.72 -10.60 15.08
CA SER A 162 2.31 -9.35 14.45
C SER A 162 0.98 -9.53 13.72
N SER A 163 0.12 -8.55 13.86
CA SER A 163 -1.18 -8.49 13.20
C SER A 163 -1.28 -7.28 12.30
N THR A 164 -2.24 -7.35 11.39
CA THR A 164 -2.62 -6.25 10.54
C THR A 164 -4.13 -6.19 10.38
N ARG A 165 -4.63 -4.98 10.24
CA ARG A 165 -5.98 -4.70 9.77
C ARG A 165 -6.01 -4.08 8.38
N PHE A 166 -4.84 -3.70 7.84
CA PHE A 166 -4.77 -2.86 6.65
C PHE A 166 -3.98 -3.54 5.55
N LEU A 167 -4.59 -3.57 4.36
CA LEU A 167 -3.88 -3.74 3.11
C LEU A 167 -3.47 -2.36 2.59
N LEU A 168 -2.18 -2.15 2.40
CA LEU A 168 -1.63 -0.96 1.76
C LEU A 168 -1.41 -1.24 0.27
N VAL A 169 -1.87 -0.30 -0.56
CA VAL A 169 -1.60 -0.23 -1.98
C VAL A 169 -0.80 1.03 -2.26
N TYR A 170 0.31 0.88 -2.97
CA TYR A 170 1.19 1.97 -3.40
C TYR A 170 1.42 1.90 -4.91
N VAL A 171 1.48 3.06 -5.56
CA VAL A 171 1.82 3.19 -6.98
C VAL A 171 2.97 4.17 -7.13
N GLY A 172 4.02 3.77 -7.86
CA GLY A 172 5.23 4.57 -8.05
C GLY A 172 5.11 5.78 -8.98
N LEU A 173 3.95 6.01 -9.60
CA LEU A 173 3.69 7.11 -10.54
C LEU A 173 2.30 7.72 -10.34
N VAL A 174 2.24 9.05 -10.22
CA VAL A 174 0.97 9.77 -10.05
C VAL A 174 0.23 9.91 -11.38
N SER A 175 0.95 10.13 -12.47
CA SER A 175 0.40 10.36 -13.81
C SER A 175 -0.50 9.24 -14.34
N VAL A 176 -0.45 8.05 -13.72
CA VAL A 176 -1.32 6.90 -14.05
C VAL A 176 -2.40 6.63 -13.00
N GLY A 177 -2.45 7.38 -11.91
CA GLY A 177 -3.32 7.15 -10.76
C GLY A 177 -4.80 7.01 -11.09
N GLY A 178 -5.32 7.80 -12.04
CA GLY A 178 -6.70 7.71 -12.53
C GLY A 178 -7.00 6.50 -13.43
N ARG A 179 -5.99 5.66 -13.73
CA ARG A 179 -6.08 4.48 -14.59
C ARG A 179 -5.73 3.19 -13.85
N VAL A 180 -5.37 3.26 -12.58
CA VAL A 180 -5.03 2.11 -11.75
C VAL A 180 -6.10 1.92 -10.68
N PHE A 181 -6.70 0.74 -10.66
CA PHE A 181 -7.71 0.36 -9.67
C PHE A 181 -7.39 -1.01 -9.08
N ILE A 182 -7.64 -1.15 -7.79
CA ILE A 182 -7.63 -2.45 -7.11
C ILE A 182 -9.08 -2.90 -6.91
N ASP A 183 -9.41 -4.05 -7.47
CA ASP A 183 -10.71 -4.70 -7.26
C ASP A 183 -10.54 -5.91 -6.35
N LEU A 184 -11.25 -5.85 -5.21
CA LEU A 184 -11.32 -6.93 -4.22
C LEU A 184 -12.68 -7.65 -4.27
N GLY A 185 -13.64 -7.24 -5.11
CA GLY A 185 -15.01 -7.78 -5.14
C GLY A 185 -15.09 -9.29 -5.39
N GLY A 186 -14.15 -9.82 -6.18
CA GLY A 186 -13.97 -11.26 -6.40
C GLY A 186 -12.96 -11.93 -5.47
N SER A 187 -12.28 -11.18 -4.62
CA SER A 187 -11.21 -11.69 -3.78
C SER A 187 -11.73 -12.45 -2.56
N SER A 188 -10.96 -13.42 -2.10
CA SER A 188 -11.26 -14.15 -0.86
C SER A 188 -10.09 -14.08 0.10
N LEU A 189 -10.38 -13.82 1.36
CA LEU A 189 -9.41 -13.95 2.42
C LEU A 189 -9.39 -15.43 2.85
N LEU A 190 -8.33 -16.15 2.52
CA LEU A 190 -8.18 -17.51 3.05
C LEU A 190 -7.50 -17.44 4.42
N ALA A 191 -8.16 -18.03 5.42
CA ALA A 191 -7.51 -18.43 6.65
C ALA A 191 -7.00 -19.87 6.48
N SER A 192 -5.71 -20.06 6.74
CA SER A 192 -5.08 -21.35 7.02
C SER A 192 -5.76 -22.10 8.16
#